data_AF-A0A7V5WIF6-F1
#
_entry.id   AF-A0A7V5WIF6-F1
#
_cell.length_a   1.000
_cell.length_b   1.000
_cell.length_c   1.000
_cell.angle_alpha   90.00
_cell.angle_beta   90.00
_cell.angle_gamma   90.00
#
_symmetry.space_group_name_H-M   'P 1'
#
loop_
_entity.id
_entity.type
_entity.pdbx_description
1 polymer ?
#
loop_
_entity_poly.entity_id
_entity_poly.type
_entity_poly.pdbx_seq_one_letter_code
_entity_poly.pdbx_strand_id
1 'polypeptide(L)'
;MSQHIGDLNNVATLDFFVQTLARLRDLLDIDPGLVVADLHPDYLSSRFAEQLGLPLLHVQHHFAHAASVMAEHGLTESLAVILDGTGYGPDRTVWGGEVLHCTLKEFRRLGRLSPLPMPGGDMAARQPWRMALAALHGAGIDASEAEINLAGIAPEKKRFIREMIASVMSHL
;
A
#
# COMPACT_ATOMS: atom_id res chain seq x y z
N MET A 1 21.50 0.05 0.33
CA MET A 1 20.41 -0.22 -0.62
C MET A 1 20.90 -1.22 -1.66
N SER A 2 20.03 -2.13 -2.14
CA SER A 2 20.33 -2.98 -3.30
C SER A 2 20.06 -2.24 -4.61
N GLN A 3 20.39 -2.87 -5.74
CA GLN A 3 19.80 -2.52 -7.03
C GLN A 3 18.27 -2.73 -7.03
N HIS A 4 17.58 -2.19 -8.04
CA HIS A 4 16.16 -2.43 -8.23
C HIS A 4 15.88 -3.92 -8.53
N ILE A 5 14.98 -4.53 -7.75
CA ILE A 5 14.64 -5.96 -7.81
C ILE A 5 13.34 -6.21 -8.61
N GLY A 6 12.48 -5.19 -8.74
CA GLY A 6 11.15 -5.30 -9.34
C GLY A 6 10.07 -5.71 -8.36
N ASP A 7 8.89 -6.04 -8.89
CA ASP A 7 7.71 -6.40 -8.10
C ASP A 7 7.81 -7.82 -7.51
N LEU A 8 7.86 -7.91 -6.18
CA LEU A 8 7.92 -9.18 -5.45
C LEU A 8 6.56 -9.88 -5.35
N ASN A 9 5.98 -10.22 -6.50
CA ASN A 9 4.65 -10.81 -6.62
C ASN A 9 4.67 -12.27 -7.11
N ASN A 10 5.86 -12.84 -7.39
CA ASN A 10 5.99 -14.23 -7.84
C ASN A 10 7.30 -14.88 -7.34
N VAL A 11 7.38 -16.20 -7.52
CA VAL A 11 8.50 -17.02 -7.03
C VAL A 11 9.82 -16.61 -7.70
N ALA A 12 9.83 -16.37 -9.01
CA ALA A 12 11.07 -16.01 -9.72
C ALA A 12 11.67 -14.68 -9.20
N THR A 13 10.83 -13.69 -8.90
CA THR A 13 11.27 -12.42 -8.30
C THR A 13 11.76 -12.59 -6.87
N LEU A 14 11.16 -13.51 -6.11
CA LEU A 14 11.61 -13.84 -4.76
C LEU A 14 12.97 -14.56 -4.79
N ASP A 15 13.18 -15.51 -5.69
CA ASP A 15 14.47 -16.20 -5.82
C ASP A 15 15.60 -15.22 -6.15
N PHE A 16 15.34 -14.27 -7.06
CA PHE A 16 16.30 -13.21 -7.39
C PHE A 16 16.58 -12.29 -6.19
N PHE A 17 15.57 -11.97 -5.39
CA PHE A 17 15.73 -11.22 -4.15
C PHE A 17 16.63 -11.95 -3.15
N VAL A 18 16.39 -13.24 -2.91
CA VAL A 18 17.19 -14.06 -1.98
C VAL A 18 18.64 -14.16 -2.43
N GLN A 19 18.88 -14.40 -3.72
CA GLN A 19 20.24 -14.42 -4.29
C GLN A 19 20.95 -13.07 -4.13
N THR A 20 20.23 -11.97 -4.35
CA THR A 20 20.77 -10.62 -4.17
C THR A 20 21.13 -10.36 -2.72
N LEU A 21 20.27 -10.75 -1.77
CA LEU A 21 20.53 -10.61 -0.34
C LEU A 21 21.79 -11.36 0.08
N ALA A 22 21.93 -12.63 -0.32
CA ALA A 22 23.11 -13.44 -0.01
C ALA A 22 24.39 -12.77 -0.55
N ARG A 23 24.38 -12.35 -1.82
CA ARG A 23 25.51 -11.66 -2.44
C ARG A 23 25.89 -10.36 -1.72
N LEU A 24 24.91 -9.58 -1.26
CA LEU A 24 25.18 -8.33 -0.54
C LEU A 24 25.75 -8.57 0.85
N ARG A 25 25.30 -9.62 1.55
CA ARG A 25 25.89 -10.02 2.84
C ARG A 25 27.36 -10.37 2.70
N ASP A 26 27.69 -11.19 1.70
CA ASP A 26 29.07 -11.59 1.43
C ASP A 26 29.93 -10.42 1.00
N LEU A 27 29.41 -9.56 0.10
CA LEU A 27 30.16 -8.42 -0.43
C LEU A 27 30.47 -7.37 0.65
N LEU A 28 29.53 -7.13 1.57
CA LEU A 28 29.65 -6.10 2.60
C LEU A 28 30.22 -6.65 3.92
N ASP A 29 30.42 -7.97 4.01
CA ASP A 29 30.82 -8.67 5.24
C ASP A 29 29.90 -8.34 6.43
N ILE A 30 28.58 -8.48 6.20
CA ILE A 30 27.54 -8.14 7.18
C ILE A 30 26.76 -9.38 7.58
N ASP A 31 26.63 -9.56 8.91
CA ASP A 31 25.70 -10.50 9.51
C ASP A 31 24.54 -9.75 10.21
N PRO A 32 23.31 -9.75 9.64
CA PRO A 32 22.19 -8.97 10.20
C PRO A 32 21.73 -9.51 11.56
N GLY A 33 21.70 -8.65 12.58
CA GLY A 33 21.11 -8.98 13.89
C GLY A 33 19.62 -8.67 14.02
N LEU A 34 19.03 -7.99 13.04
CA LEU A 34 17.62 -7.56 13.01
C LEU A 34 17.16 -7.51 11.55
N VAL A 35 15.91 -7.91 11.31
CA VAL A 35 15.23 -7.76 10.04
C VAL A 35 14.08 -6.77 10.22
N VAL A 36 13.88 -5.91 9.23
CA VAL A 36 12.77 -4.97 9.18
C VAL A 36 11.93 -5.27 7.94
N ALA A 37 10.62 -5.39 8.10
CA ALA A 37 9.69 -5.70 7.01
C ALA A 37 8.45 -4.80 7.05
N ASP A 38 7.73 -4.72 5.93
CA ASP A 38 6.46 -4.00 5.85
C ASP A 38 5.40 -4.68 6.74
N LEU A 39 4.55 -3.88 7.37
CA LEU A 39 3.42 -4.34 8.20
C LEU A 39 2.43 -5.25 7.45
N HIS A 40 2.39 -5.20 6.11
CA HIS A 40 1.50 -6.05 5.31
C HIS A 40 1.84 -7.55 5.45
N PRO A 41 0.95 -8.38 6.01
CA PRO A 41 1.26 -9.79 6.34
C PRO A 41 1.41 -10.69 5.11
N ASP A 42 0.75 -10.36 4.00
CA ASP A 42 0.77 -11.19 2.80
C ASP A 42 1.89 -10.86 1.80
N TYR A 43 2.74 -9.87 2.07
CA TYR A 43 3.87 -9.59 1.18
C TYR A 43 4.87 -10.75 1.23
N LEU A 44 5.36 -11.16 0.05
CA LEU A 44 6.38 -12.22 -0.05
C LEU A 44 7.65 -11.84 0.74
N SER A 45 8.02 -10.56 0.75
CA SER A 45 9.13 -10.05 1.54
C SER A 45 8.90 -10.17 3.04
N SER A 46 7.68 -9.91 3.54
CA SER A 46 7.36 -10.01 4.95
C SER A 46 7.36 -11.47 5.41
N ARG A 47 6.75 -12.37 4.63
CA ARG A 47 6.80 -13.82 4.89
C ARG A 47 8.21 -14.39 4.81
N PHE A 48 9.03 -13.91 3.87
CA PHE A 48 10.44 -14.29 3.81
C PHE A 48 11.20 -13.83 5.05
N ALA A 49 10.96 -12.59 5.51
CA ALA A 49 11.60 -12.05 6.71
C ALA A 49 11.29 -12.88 7.96
N GLU A 50 10.06 -13.36 8.12
CA GLU A 50 9.66 -14.26 9.22
C GLU A 50 10.43 -15.60 9.22
N GLN A 51 10.81 -16.09 8.04
CA GLN A 51 11.53 -17.36 7.90
C GLN A 51 13.01 -17.27 8.26
N LEU A 52 13.57 -16.07 8.40
CA LEU A 52 14.99 -15.88 8.68
C LEU A 52 15.39 -16.23 10.13
N GLY A 53 14.42 -16.38 11.04
CA GLY A 53 14.70 -16.71 12.44
C GLY A 53 15.43 -15.62 13.23
N LEU A 54 15.53 -14.41 12.66
CA LEU A 54 16.10 -13.23 13.29
C LEU A 54 15.02 -12.42 14.02
N PRO A 55 15.39 -11.56 14.98
CA PRO A 55 14.49 -10.53 15.47
C PRO A 55 13.86 -9.77 14.29
N LEU A 56 12.53 -9.60 14.31
CA LEU A 56 11.77 -9.00 13.22
C LEU A 56 10.98 -7.80 13.74
N LEU A 57 11.19 -6.65 13.10
CA LEU A 57 10.43 -5.43 13.32
C LEU A 57 9.54 -5.14 12.10
N HIS A 58 8.24 -5.02 12.33
CA HIS A 58 7.31 -4.56 11.30
C HIS A 58 7.20 -3.04 11.33
N VAL A 59 7.29 -2.41 10.16
CA VAL A 59 7.18 -0.96 9.97
C VAL A 59 6.04 -0.66 9.02
N GLN A 60 5.22 0.33 9.37
CA GLN A 60 4.09 0.73 8.54
C GLN A 60 4.58 1.43 7.25
N HIS A 61 3.94 1.11 6.13
CA HIS A 61 4.33 1.56 4.78
C HIS A 61 4.51 3.08 4.64
N HIS A 62 3.49 3.87 4.99
CA HIS A 62 3.54 5.34 4.91
C HIS A 62 4.53 5.95 5.89
N PHE A 63 4.72 5.34 7.06
CA PHE A 63 5.78 5.75 7.99
C PHE A 63 7.17 5.48 7.40
N ALA A 64 7.38 4.36 6.71
CA ALA A 64 8.63 4.08 6.01
C ALA A 64 8.92 5.11 4.90
N HIS A 65 7.90 5.54 4.13
CA HIS A 65 8.02 6.64 3.17
C HIS A 65 8.43 7.96 3.84
N ALA A 66 7.81 8.31 4.98
CA ALA A 66 8.20 9.51 5.71
C ALA A 66 9.63 9.39 6.26
N ALA A 67 9.97 8.26 6.86
CA ALA A 67 11.26 8.00 7.48
C ALA A 67 12.42 8.00 6.47
N SER A 68 12.19 7.54 5.23
CA SER A 68 13.22 7.56 4.18
C SER A 68 13.61 8.99 3.81
N VAL A 69 12.64 9.88 3.61
CA VAL A 69 12.86 11.31 3.33
C VAL A 69 13.46 12.02 4.54
N MET A 70 12.98 11.72 5.76
CA MET A 70 13.56 12.25 6.99
C MET A 70 15.04 11.86 7.12
N ALA A 71 15.39 10.61 6.84
CA ALA A 71 16.77 10.12 6.90
C ALA A 71 17.67 10.81 5.86
N GLU A 72 17.18 10.99 4.62
CA GLU A 72 17.91 11.68 3.56
C GLU A 72 18.28 13.12 3.95
N HIS A 73 17.39 13.81 4.66
CA HIS A 73 17.57 15.21 5.08
C HIS A 73 18.06 15.37 6.52
N GLY A 74 18.37 14.28 7.24
CA GLY A 74 18.80 14.34 8.64
C GLY A 74 17.75 14.90 9.61
N LEU A 75 16.46 14.77 9.28
CA LEU A 75 15.35 15.25 10.11
C LEU A 75 15.02 14.22 11.19
N THR A 76 14.75 14.71 12.41
CA THR A 76 14.33 13.86 13.53
C THR A 76 12.81 13.87 13.75
N GLU A 77 12.12 14.82 13.15
CA GLU A 77 10.68 15.03 13.26
C GLU A 77 10.14 15.72 11.99
N SER A 78 8.93 15.35 11.54
CA SER A 78 8.30 15.96 10.37
C SER A 78 6.78 15.83 10.39
N LEU A 79 6.11 16.74 9.68
CA LEU A 79 4.75 16.55 9.20
C LEU A 79 4.83 16.04 7.75
N ALA A 80 4.55 14.77 7.54
CA ALA A 80 4.62 14.11 6.24
C ALA A 80 3.23 14.01 5.60
N VAL A 81 3.17 14.28 4.30
CA VAL A 81 2.00 13.98 3.46
C VAL A 81 2.43 12.86 2.51
N ILE A 82 1.76 11.72 2.59
CA ILE A 82 2.11 10.55 1.80
C ILE A 82 0.92 10.18 0.91
N LEU A 83 1.17 10.24 -0.39
CA LEU A 83 0.19 9.95 -1.44
C LEU A 83 0.76 8.84 -2.32
N ASP A 84 0.17 7.64 -2.25
CA ASP A 84 0.57 6.49 -3.05
C ASP A 84 -0.66 5.68 -3.49
N GLY A 85 -0.45 4.45 -3.95
CA GLY A 85 -1.55 3.57 -4.34
C GLY A 85 -2.26 2.97 -3.13
N THR A 86 -1.55 2.08 -2.43
CA THR A 86 -2.09 1.32 -1.30
C THR A 86 -0.98 0.97 -0.32
N GLY A 87 -1.22 1.18 0.97
CA GLY A 87 -0.38 0.66 2.06
C GLY A 87 -1.25 0.05 3.16
N TYR A 88 -0.76 -0.99 3.82
CA TYR A 88 -1.49 -1.65 4.91
C TYR A 88 -1.46 -0.79 6.17
N GLY A 89 -2.65 -0.38 6.63
CA GLY A 89 -2.82 0.38 7.86
C GLY A 89 -2.79 -0.49 9.12
N PRO A 90 -2.35 0.02 10.27
CA PRO A 90 -2.42 -0.67 11.54
C PRO A 90 -3.88 -0.93 11.99
N ASP A 91 -4.83 -0.17 11.46
CA ASP A 91 -6.27 -0.36 11.63
C ASP A 91 -6.87 -1.38 10.64
N ARG A 92 -6.02 -2.14 9.93
CA ARG A 92 -6.38 -3.12 8.89
C ARG A 92 -7.14 -2.52 7.71
N THR A 93 -7.04 -1.20 7.53
CA THR A 93 -7.58 -0.51 6.36
C THR A 93 -6.49 -0.26 5.33
N VAL A 94 -6.89 0.04 4.10
CA VAL A 94 -5.95 0.46 3.05
C VAL A 94 -5.75 1.96 3.19
N TRP A 95 -4.50 2.37 3.32
CA TRP A 95 -4.07 3.76 3.33
C TRP A 95 -3.55 4.13 1.94
N GLY A 96 -3.59 5.42 1.59
CA GLY A 96 -3.10 5.90 0.29
C GLY A 96 -3.05 7.43 0.15
N GLY A 97 -3.50 8.15 1.17
CA GLY A 97 -3.48 9.61 1.16
C GLY A 97 -3.52 10.14 2.59
N GLU A 98 -2.41 10.01 3.30
CA GLU A 98 -2.34 10.25 4.74
C GLU A 98 -1.50 11.49 5.07
N VAL A 99 -1.87 12.18 6.15
CA VAL A 99 -1.06 13.21 6.80
C VAL A 99 -0.60 12.65 8.14
N LEU A 100 0.71 12.48 8.31
CA LEU A 100 1.33 11.88 9.48
C LEU A 100 2.24 12.89 10.19
N HIS A 101 2.18 12.92 11.50
CA HIS A 101 3.25 13.48 12.33
C HIS A 101 4.21 12.34 12.70
N CYS A 102 5.47 12.46 12.30
CA CYS A 102 6.47 11.40 12.40
C CYS A 102 7.65 11.86 13.24
N THR A 103 8.15 10.98 14.10
CA THR A 103 9.46 11.08 14.74
C THR A 103 10.34 9.92 14.28
N LEU A 104 11.56 9.81 14.79
CA LEU A 104 12.44 8.67 14.49
C LEU A 104 11.89 7.30 14.91
N LYS A 105 10.91 7.24 15.83
CA LYS A 105 10.48 5.99 16.46
C LYS A 105 9.01 5.69 16.27
N GLU A 106 8.20 6.71 16.01
CA GLU A 106 6.75 6.58 15.98
C GLU A 106 6.13 7.57 15.01
N PHE A 107 4.87 7.33 14.70
CA PHE A 107 4.05 8.23 13.90
C PHE A 107 2.64 8.31 14.49
N ARG A 108 1.97 9.42 14.20
CA ARG A 108 0.56 9.65 14.49
C ARG A 108 -0.14 10.15 13.24
N ARG A 109 -1.21 9.46 12.83
CA ARG A 109 -2.07 9.93 11.74
C ARG A 109 -2.88 11.15 12.18
N LEU A 110 -2.69 12.27 11.50
CA LEU A 110 -3.36 13.55 11.75
C LEU A 110 -4.51 13.81 10.78
N GLY A 111 -4.44 13.24 9.57
CA GLY A 111 -5.47 13.38 8.54
C GLY A 111 -5.35 12.28 7.50
N ARG A 112 -6.42 12.11 6.71
CA ARG A 112 -6.46 11.18 5.58
C ARG A 112 -7.51 11.62 4.57
N LEU A 113 -7.39 11.14 3.34
CA LEU A 113 -8.49 11.12 2.39
C LEU A 113 -9.65 10.27 2.94
N SER A 114 -10.88 10.66 2.60
CA SER A 114 -12.06 9.85 2.95
C SER A 114 -11.93 8.45 2.35
N PRO A 115 -12.12 7.38 3.14
CA PRO A 115 -12.09 6.02 2.62
C PRO A 115 -13.16 5.83 1.54
N LEU A 116 -12.77 5.15 0.46
CA LEU A 116 -13.68 4.73 -0.60
C LEU A 116 -13.68 3.21 -0.70
N PRO A 117 -14.81 2.58 -1.03
CA PRO A 117 -14.81 1.15 -1.31
C PRO A 117 -13.95 0.85 -2.55
N MET A 118 -13.21 -0.25 -2.52
CA MET A 118 -12.41 -0.75 -3.64
C MET A 118 -13.08 -1.99 -4.28
N PRO A 119 -14.08 -1.82 -5.15
CA PRO A 119 -14.89 -2.93 -5.62
C PRO A 119 -14.09 -3.87 -6.55
N GLY A 120 -13.79 -5.05 -6.02
CA GLY A 120 -12.99 -6.07 -6.70
C GLY A 120 -11.49 -6.00 -6.39
N GLY A 121 -11.09 -5.30 -5.31
CA GLY A 121 -9.71 -5.28 -4.82
C GLY A 121 -8.73 -4.83 -5.90
N ASP A 122 -7.70 -5.64 -6.17
CA ASP A 122 -6.68 -5.40 -7.20
C ASP A 122 -7.25 -5.08 -8.60
N MET A 123 -8.46 -5.58 -8.91
CA MET A 123 -9.09 -5.26 -10.18
C MET A 123 -9.44 -3.78 -10.28
N ALA A 124 -9.70 -3.08 -9.17
CA ALA A 124 -9.97 -1.65 -9.14
C ALA A 124 -8.76 -0.82 -9.61
N ALA A 125 -7.54 -1.29 -9.34
CA ALA A 125 -6.30 -0.67 -9.85
C ALA A 125 -6.13 -0.90 -11.36
N ARG A 126 -6.54 -2.07 -11.89
CA ARG A 126 -6.46 -2.41 -13.32
C ARG A 126 -7.63 -1.85 -14.16
N GLN A 127 -8.75 -1.56 -13.52
CA GLN A 127 -9.98 -1.08 -14.13
C GLN A 127 -10.44 0.21 -13.44
N PRO A 128 -9.83 1.37 -13.75
CA PRO A 128 -10.05 2.63 -13.03
C PRO A 128 -11.51 3.09 -12.95
N TRP A 129 -12.34 2.69 -13.93
CA TRP A 129 -13.79 2.98 -13.93
C TRP A 129 -14.51 2.46 -12.67
N ARG A 130 -13.96 1.44 -12.01
CA ARG A 130 -14.47 0.91 -10.74
C ARG A 130 -14.31 1.91 -9.59
N MET A 131 -13.13 2.51 -9.47
CA MET A 131 -12.87 3.56 -8.47
C MET A 131 -13.62 4.84 -8.79
N ALA A 132 -13.79 5.18 -10.07
CA ALA A 132 -14.61 6.33 -10.47
C ALA A 132 -16.07 6.18 -9.99
N LEU A 133 -16.66 4.99 -10.16
CA LEU A 133 -18.00 4.71 -9.63
C LEU A 133 -18.06 4.77 -8.09
N ALA A 134 -17.03 4.29 -7.40
CA ALA A 134 -16.94 4.37 -5.94
C ALA A 134 -16.84 5.82 -5.45
N ALA A 135 -16.03 6.66 -6.11
CA ALA A 135 -15.88 8.07 -5.79
C ALA A 135 -17.18 8.85 -6.01
N LEU A 136 -17.87 8.63 -7.15
CA LEU A 136 -19.16 9.25 -7.42
C LEU A 136 -20.20 8.88 -6.37
N HIS A 137 -20.29 7.60 -6.03
CA HIS A 137 -21.22 7.13 -5.00
C HIS A 137 -20.90 7.73 -3.63
N GLY A 138 -19.62 7.77 -3.22
CA GLY A 138 -19.19 8.40 -1.98
C GLY A 138 -19.43 9.92 -1.95
N ALA A 139 -19.44 10.58 -3.10
CA ALA A 139 -19.80 11.99 -3.25
C ALA A 139 -21.31 12.24 -3.34
N GLY A 140 -22.14 11.18 -3.42
CA GLY A 140 -23.58 11.30 -3.62
C GLY A 140 -23.99 11.79 -5.01
N ILE A 141 -23.12 11.65 -6.01
CA ILE A 141 -23.34 12.09 -7.39
C ILE A 141 -23.82 10.90 -8.22
N ASP A 142 -24.93 11.06 -8.95
CA ASP A 142 -25.37 10.03 -9.88
C ASP A 142 -24.39 9.96 -11.07
N ALA A 143 -23.97 8.76 -11.44
CA ALA A 143 -23.06 8.58 -12.56
C ALA A 143 -23.65 8.95 -13.93
N SER A 144 -24.96 9.20 -14.02
CA SER A 144 -25.60 9.82 -15.19
C SER A 144 -25.43 11.35 -15.25
N GLU A 145 -25.23 11.99 -14.09
CA GLU A 145 -24.93 13.42 -13.98
C GLU A 145 -23.44 13.71 -14.18
N ALA A 146 -22.59 12.71 -13.91
CA ALA A 146 -21.17 12.80 -14.14
C ALA A 146 -20.84 12.52 -15.62
N GLU A 147 -20.06 13.40 -16.25
CA GLU A 147 -19.55 13.23 -17.64
C GLU A 147 -18.45 12.14 -17.73
N ILE A 148 -18.67 10.96 -17.12
CA ILE A 148 -17.72 9.85 -17.18
C ILE A 148 -18.07 8.96 -18.37
N ASN A 149 -17.16 8.88 -19.33
CA ASN A 149 -17.31 7.98 -20.47
C ASN A 149 -17.16 6.51 -20.03
N LEU A 150 -18.28 5.87 -19.75
CA LEU A 150 -18.37 4.44 -19.45
C LEU A 150 -18.92 3.63 -20.64
N ALA A 151 -19.00 4.20 -21.85
CA ALA A 151 -19.68 3.58 -22.99
C ALA A 151 -19.09 2.21 -23.38
N GLY A 152 -17.77 2.02 -23.22
CA GLY A 152 -17.08 0.76 -23.50
C GLY A 152 -17.28 -0.35 -22.46
N ILE A 153 -18.01 -0.09 -21.38
CA ILE A 153 -18.26 -1.06 -20.31
C ILE A 153 -19.69 -1.60 -20.42
N ALA A 154 -19.84 -2.92 -20.38
CA ALA A 154 -21.14 -3.57 -20.49
C ALA A 154 -22.07 -3.18 -19.31
N PRO A 155 -23.37 -2.90 -19.56
CA PRO A 155 -24.30 -2.45 -18.52
C PRO A 155 -24.39 -3.37 -17.30
N GLU A 156 -24.36 -4.69 -17.51
CA GLU A 156 -24.38 -5.69 -16.44
C GLU A 156 -23.17 -5.59 -15.51
N LYS A 157 -21.98 -5.27 -16.05
CA LYS A 157 -20.77 -5.05 -15.24
C LYS A 157 -20.91 -3.79 -14.40
N LYS A 158 -21.46 -2.70 -14.95
CA LYS A 158 -21.69 -1.46 -14.18
C LYS A 158 -22.65 -1.71 -13.03
N ARG A 159 -23.77 -2.39 -13.30
CA ARG A 159 -24.77 -2.74 -12.28
C ARG A 159 -24.15 -3.57 -11.16
N PHE A 160 -23.43 -4.63 -11.51
CA PHE A 160 -22.76 -5.49 -10.53
C PHE A 160 -21.79 -4.71 -9.64
N ILE A 161 -20.98 -3.80 -10.20
CA ILE A 161 -20.06 -2.98 -9.40
C ILE A 161 -20.80 -1.98 -8.50
N ARG A 162 -21.91 -1.39 -8.95
CA ARG A 162 -22.73 -0.52 -8.08
C ARG A 162 -23.34 -1.30 -6.91
N GLU A 163 -23.81 -2.53 -7.15
CA GLU A 163 -24.32 -3.41 -6.08
C GLU A 163 -23.21 -3.78 -5.07
N MET A 164 -22.00 -4.08 -5.55
CA MET A 164 -20.83 -4.31 -4.69
C MET A 164 -20.52 -3.09 -3.81
N ILE A 165 -20.51 -1.89 -4.40
CA ILE A 165 -20.24 -0.64 -3.68
C ILE A 165 -21.28 -0.44 -2.57
N ALA A 166 -22.56 -0.57 -2.88
CA ALA A 166 -23.65 -0.39 -1.92
C ALA A 166 -23.58 -1.40 -0.76
N SER A 167 -23.23 -2.66 -1.07
CA SER A 167 -23.06 -3.72 -0.06
C SER A 167 -21.92 -3.42 0.91
N VAL A 168 -20.74 -3.02 0.38
CA VAL A 168 -19.57 -2.70 1.22
C VAL A 168 -19.84 -1.48 2.11
N MET A 169 -20.56 -0.47 1.60
CA MET A 169 -20.86 0.73 2.39
C MET A 169 -21.93 0.55 3.46
N SER A 170 -22.77 -0.49 3.39
CA SER A 170 -23.64 -0.84 4.52
C SER A 170 -22.89 -1.37 5.76
N HIS A 171 -21.59 -1.63 5.62
CA HIS A 171 -20.72 -2.18 6.67
C HIS A 171 -19.58 -1.22 7.08
N LEU A 172 -19.51 -0.02 6.51
CA LEU A 172 -18.57 1.06 6.85
C LEU A 172 -19.28 2.11 7.71
#